data_AF-A0A0D5NEQ2-F1
#
_entry.id   AF-A0A0D5NEQ2-F1
#
_cell.length_a   1.000
_cell.length_b   1.000
_cell.length_c   1.000
_cell.angle_alpha   90.00
_cell.angle_beta   90.00
_cell.angle_gamma   90.00
#
_symmetry.space_group_name_H-M   'P 1'
#
loop_
_entity.id
_entity.type
_entity.pdbx_description
1 polymer ?
#
loop_
_entity_poly.entity_id
_entity_poly.type
_entity_poly.pdbx_seq_one_letter_code
_entity_poly.pdbx_strand_id
1 'polypeptide(L)'
;MTFKTAQAAFAQLLITGTLVHEAAYDDMRRALEIDANPNTVLVVSIDRYPELAVGMPIEWRIEIGRTLVQAIVKSISEPFLWVWTEEGIMAVLLELQQAHNPQLNLDKRPMSIVRKIQNIIDTQGFSVSVGIGSRYDNPYMLFHSYEEAKKSMVNRFFQGNRIVYQFDQETAREPKLTNPITPEEKMELLARVRIGDEEGSVNHLKILLERAAHSYKFNVDMFKSEALDLIMSLSRLAVDMGGDASEILSENARIIQSLVGTVRYNNFVSKLCDYWREIAKQVGQAGGFEASPIIRAAIKYIKENHAQKLTLKKMAEYCHVNAYYLAHLFKKETGMSCIDFLTKIRIEKSAFLLETTEMTVQQIAIQVGFQDANYFSRKFKKMMSCSPSSYREARLC
;
A
#
# COMPACT_ATOMS: atom_id res chain seq x y z
N MET A 1 -29.83 16.71 -19.67
CA MET A 1 -29.27 18.05 -19.40
C MET A 1 -27.90 18.12 -20.04
N THR A 2 -27.71 19.05 -20.98
CA THR A 2 -26.39 19.33 -21.56
C THR A 2 -25.63 20.20 -20.56
N PHE A 3 -24.64 19.63 -19.88
CA PHE A 3 -23.79 20.40 -18.97
C PHE A 3 -22.99 21.41 -19.80
N LYS A 4 -23.22 22.70 -19.59
CA LYS A 4 -22.63 23.76 -20.43
C LYS A 4 -21.14 23.86 -20.14
N THR A 5 -20.29 24.03 -21.15
CA THR A 5 -18.83 24.21 -21.00
C THR A 5 -18.47 25.31 -19.99
N ALA A 6 -19.28 26.37 -19.93
CA ALA A 6 -19.07 27.45 -18.97
C ALA A 6 -19.32 27.04 -17.50
N GLN A 7 -20.24 26.11 -17.26
CA GLN A 7 -20.48 25.54 -15.91
C GLN A 7 -19.29 24.67 -15.47
N ALA A 8 -18.68 23.94 -16.40
CA ALA A 8 -17.45 23.18 -16.13
C ALA A 8 -16.28 24.10 -15.77
N ALA A 9 -16.10 25.19 -16.52
CA ALA A 9 -15.07 26.19 -16.24
C ALA A 9 -15.27 26.85 -14.87
N PHE A 10 -16.51 27.23 -14.53
CA PHE A 10 -16.85 27.77 -13.22
C PHE A 10 -16.58 26.78 -12.08
N ALA A 11 -16.99 25.52 -12.24
CA ALA A 11 -16.70 24.46 -11.28
C ALA A 11 -15.19 24.25 -11.10
N GLN A 12 -14.41 24.32 -12.18
CA GLN A 12 -12.95 24.23 -12.13
C GLN A 12 -12.35 25.38 -11.30
N LEU A 13 -12.76 26.63 -11.54
CA LEU A 13 -12.28 27.80 -10.78
C LEU A 13 -12.55 27.70 -9.27
N LEU A 14 -13.68 27.09 -8.89
CA LEU A 14 -14.04 26.86 -7.49
C LEU A 14 -13.15 25.81 -6.82
N ILE A 15 -12.86 24.69 -7.50
CA ILE A 15 -12.05 23.61 -6.91
C ILE A 15 -10.55 23.91 -6.94
N THR A 16 -10.08 24.81 -7.81
CA THR A 16 -8.68 25.29 -7.83
C THR A 16 -8.45 26.49 -6.92
N GLY A 17 -9.51 27.13 -6.42
CA GLY A 17 -9.42 28.35 -5.61
C GLY A 17 -8.99 29.59 -6.41
N THR A 18 -9.02 29.54 -7.75
CA THR A 18 -8.56 30.65 -8.61
C THR A 18 -9.64 31.68 -8.91
N LEU A 19 -10.89 31.44 -8.49
CA LEU A 19 -12.01 32.36 -8.71
C LEU A 19 -11.76 33.79 -8.18
N VAL A 20 -11.04 33.92 -7.06
CA VAL A 20 -10.69 35.23 -6.45
C VAL A 20 -9.97 36.19 -7.40
N HIS A 21 -9.37 35.69 -8.48
CA HIS A 21 -8.63 36.48 -9.44
C HIS A 21 -9.42 36.84 -10.71
N GLU A 22 -10.60 36.24 -10.90
CA GLU A 22 -11.34 36.31 -12.18
C GLU A 22 -12.54 37.28 -12.11
N ALA A 23 -13.40 37.16 -11.09
CA ALA A 23 -14.52 38.07 -10.83
C ALA A 23 -15.15 37.80 -9.45
N ALA A 24 -16.10 38.65 -9.04
CA ALA A 24 -16.93 38.34 -7.88
C ALA A 24 -17.82 37.11 -8.15
N TYR A 25 -17.86 36.18 -7.18
CA TYR A 25 -18.60 34.92 -7.27
C TYR A 25 -20.05 35.08 -7.76
N ASP A 26 -20.81 35.99 -7.16
CA ASP A 26 -22.23 36.19 -7.50
C ASP A 26 -22.44 36.80 -8.88
N ASP A 27 -21.49 37.57 -9.40
CA ASP A 27 -21.57 38.15 -10.74
C ASP A 27 -21.33 37.06 -11.79
N MET A 28 -20.31 36.21 -11.58
CA MET A 28 -20.02 35.10 -12.48
C MET A 28 -21.13 34.05 -12.46
N ARG A 29 -21.69 33.74 -11.28
CA ARG A 29 -22.82 32.81 -11.13
C ARG A 29 -24.07 33.29 -11.88
N ARG A 30 -24.41 34.58 -11.78
CA ARG A 30 -25.52 35.21 -12.51
C ARG A 30 -25.26 35.23 -14.03
N ALA A 31 -24.06 35.63 -14.45
CA ALA A 31 -23.70 35.69 -15.87
C ALA A 31 -23.76 34.32 -16.56
N LEU A 32 -23.50 33.24 -15.82
CA LEU A 32 -23.49 31.88 -16.34
C LEU A 32 -24.80 31.11 -16.11
N GLU A 33 -25.84 31.77 -15.56
CA GLU A 33 -27.14 31.15 -15.24
C GLU A 33 -26.99 29.90 -14.35
N ILE A 34 -26.16 30.00 -13.31
CA ILE A 34 -25.89 28.89 -12.39
C ILE A 34 -26.73 29.05 -11.12
N ASP A 35 -27.74 28.20 -10.98
CA ASP A 35 -28.61 28.26 -9.79
C ASP A 35 -27.93 27.68 -8.54
N ALA A 36 -27.01 26.73 -8.70
CA ALA A 36 -26.35 26.06 -7.59
C ALA A 36 -25.41 26.99 -6.80
N ASN A 37 -25.46 26.89 -5.47
CA ASN A 37 -24.53 27.53 -4.55
C ASN A 37 -23.76 26.48 -3.73
N PRO A 38 -22.78 25.80 -4.34
CA PRO A 38 -22.15 24.64 -3.72
C PRO A 38 -21.33 24.99 -2.48
N ASN A 39 -21.42 24.11 -1.49
CA ASN A 39 -20.73 24.24 -0.21
C ASN A 39 -20.03 22.95 0.23
N THR A 40 -20.14 21.86 -0.53
CA THR A 40 -19.52 20.57 -0.25
C THR A 40 -19.06 19.93 -1.55
N VAL A 41 -17.88 19.30 -1.57
CA VAL A 41 -17.37 18.59 -2.74
C VAL A 41 -17.30 17.09 -2.48
N LEU A 42 -17.84 16.30 -3.41
CA LEU A 42 -17.57 14.88 -3.53
C LEU A 42 -16.53 14.69 -4.64
N VAL A 43 -15.56 13.82 -4.43
CA VAL A 43 -14.69 13.34 -5.51
C VAL A 43 -15.01 11.89 -5.79
N VAL A 44 -15.56 11.62 -6.97
CA VAL A 44 -16.01 10.31 -7.42
C VAL A 44 -14.97 9.74 -8.38
N SER A 45 -14.37 8.62 -8.00
CA SER A 45 -13.33 7.92 -8.77
C SER A 45 -13.86 6.58 -9.26
N ILE A 46 -13.75 6.32 -10.58
CA ILE A 46 -14.04 5.02 -11.17
C ILE A 46 -12.97 4.02 -10.70
N ASP A 47 -13.45 2.92 -10.15
CA ASP A 47 -12.57 1.92 -9.62
C ASP A 47 -11.84 1.16 -10.73
N ARG A 48 -10.50 1.11 -10.62
CA ARG A 48 -9.58 0.45 -11.57
C ARG A 48 -9.63 1.02 -12.98
N TYR A 49 -9.95 2.31 -13.10
CA TYR A 49 -10.09 2.95 -14.41
C TYR A 49 -8.85 2.77 -15.32
N PRO A 50 -7.59 2.98 -14.86
CA PRO A 50 -6.43 2.76 -15.72
C PRO A 50 -6.37 1.34 -16.26
N GLU A 51 -6.66 0.32 -15.45
CA GLU A 51 -6.65 -1.09 -15.87
C GLU A 51 -7.82 -1.44 -16.79
N LEU A 52 -9.02 -0.90 -16.52
CA LEU A 52 -10.21 -1.11 -17.35
C LEU A 52 -10.06 -0.46 -18.73
N ALA A 53 -9.32 0.64 -18.81
CA ALA A 53 -9.21 1.44 -20.02
C ALA A 53 -8.07 0.97 -20.96
N VAL A 54 -7.21 0.03 -20.54
CA VAL A 54 -6.14 -0.53 -21.38
C VAL A 54 -6.74 -1.26 -22.58
N GLY A 55 -6.33 -0.85 -23.78
CA GLY A 55 -6.79 -1.47 -25.03
C GLY A 55 -8.25 -1.20 -25.40
N MET A 56 -8.97 -0.38 -24.63
CA MET A 56 -10.35 0.00 -24.92
C MET A 56 -10.44 1.19 -25.88
N PRO A 57 -11.41 1.21 -26.81
CA PRO A 57 -11.60 2.31 -27.75
C PRO A 57 -12.20 3.56 -27.06
N ILE A 58 -12.16 4.71 -27.73
CA ILE A 58 -12.61 5.99 -27.17
C ILE A 58 -14.12 5.99 -26.85
N GLU A 59 -14.92 5.26 -27.63
CA GLU A 59 -16.37 5.13 -27.44
C GLU A 59 -16.70 4.47 -26.10
N TRP A 60 -15.91 3.48 -25.69
CA TRP A 60 -16.05 2.83 -24.38
C TRP A 60 -15.81 3.82 -23.24
N ARG A 61 -14.80 4.69 -23.37
CA ARG A 61 -14.47 5.74 -22.40
C ARG A 61 -15.59 6.79 -22.30
N ILE A 62 -16.20 7.15 -23.43
CA ILE A 62 -17.36 8.05 -23.45
C ILE A 62 -18.55 7.40 -22.76
N GLU A 63 -18.82 6.12 -23.02
CA GLU A 63 -19.99 5.43 -22.47
C GLU A 63 -19.88 5.20 -20.95
N ILE A 64 -18.71 4.80 -20.45
CA ILE A 64 -18.50 4.65 -19.00
C ILE A 64 -18.62 5.99 -18.28
N GLY A 65 -18.10 7.08 -18.87
CA GLY A 65 -18.26 8.43 -18.34
C GLY A 65 -19.72 8.90 -18.34
N ARG A 66 -20.45 8.64 -19.43
CA ARG A 66 -21.89 8.93 -19.53
C ARG A 66 -22.70 8.17 -18.48
N THR A 67 -22.37 6.89 -18.27
CA THR A 67 -23.00 6.05 -17.25
C THR A 67 -22.79 6.65 -15.84
N LEU A 68 -21.58 7.11 -15.54
CA LEU A 68 -21.29 7.78 -14.27
C LEU A 68 -22.11 9.06 -14.09
N VAL A 69 -22.12 9.94 -15.08
CA VAL A 69 -22.90 11.20 -15.03
C VAL A 69 -24.38 10.90 -14.83
N GLN A 70 -24.94 9.90 -15.52
CA GLN A 70 -26.34 9.51 -15.36
C GLN A 70 -26.65 8.99 -13.95
N ALA A 71 -25.75 8.21 -13.36
CA ALA A 71 -25.92 7.73 -11.98
C ALA A 71 -25.90 8.88 -10.98
N ILE A 72 -24.99 9.86 -11.15
CA ILE A 72 -24.90 11.07 -10.34
C ILE A 72 -26.19 11.89 -10.44
N VAL A 73 -26.64 12.19 -11.66
CA VAL A 73 -27.88 12.95 -11.92
C VAL A 73 -29.11 12.27 -11.32
N LYS A 74 -29.19 10.93 -11.36
CA LYS A 74 -30.29 10.17 -10.76
C LYS A 74 -30.23 10.11 -9.23
N SER A 75 -29.06 10.32 -8.64
CA SER A 75 -28.83 10.15 -7.21
C SER A 75 -28.99 11.43 -6.40
N ILE A 76 -28.82 12.59 -7.05
CA ILE A 76 -28.82 13.91 -6.42
C ILE A 76 -30.11 14.65 -6.78
N SER A 77 -30.80 15.15 -5.76
CA SER A 77 -32.01 15.97 -5.91
C SER A 77 -31.72 17.47 -5.79
N GLU A 78 -30.62 17.80 -5.14
CA GLU A 78 -30.14 19.14 -4.83
C GLU A 78 -29.48 19.79 -6.05
N PRO A 79 -29.42 21.14 -6.14
CA PRO A 79 -28.59 21.81 -7.14
C PRO A 79 -27.13 21.39 -7.00
N PHE A 80 -26.49 21.04 -8.12
CA PHE A 80 -25.09 20.65 -8.14
C PHE A 80 -24.40 21.05 -9.43
N LEU A 81 -23.07 21.15 -9.35
CA LEU A 81 -22.17 21.22 -10.49
C LEU A 81 -21.27 19.99 -10.49
N TRP A 82 -20.66 19.68 -11.63
CA TRP A 82 -19.64 18.64 -11.69
C TRP A 82 -18.56 18.97 -12.70
N VAL A 83 -17.36 18.44 -12.54
CA VAL A 83 -16.27 18.62 -13.50
C VAL A 83 -15.36 17.40 -13.47
N TRP A 84 -14.89 16.98 -14.65
CA TRP A 84 -13.84 15.97 -14.75
C TRP A 84 -12.51 16.62 -14.37
N THR A 85 -11.84 16.06 -13.37
CA THR A 85 -10.55 16.59 -12.89
C THR A 85 -9.38 15.83 -13.51
N GLU A 86 -9.57 14.52 -13.70
CA GLU A 86 -8.60 13.58 -14.27
C GLU A 86 -9.40 12.47 -15.00
N GLU A 87 -8.74 11.63 -15.81
CA GLU A 87 -9.45 10.51 -16.44
C GLU A 87 -10.05 9.57 -15.39
N GLY A 88 -11.37 9.34 -15.47
CA GLY A 88 -12.10 8.50 -14.52
C GLY A 88 -12.31 9.12 -13.14
N ILE A 89 -12.02 10.41 -12.94
CA ILE A 89 -12.23 11.13 -11.68
C ILE A 89 -13.07 12.39 -11.91
N MET A 90 -14.14 12.54 -11.14
CA MET A 90 -15.07 13.65 -11.22
C MET A 90 -15.25 14.32 -9.87
N ALA A 91 -15.14 15.65 -9.83
CA ALA A 91 -15.59 16.44 -8.70
C ALA A 91 -17.08 16.77 -8.87
N VAL A 92 -17.88 16.59 -7.82
CA VAL A 92 -19.30 16.94 -7.75
C VAL A 92 -19.48 17.94 -6.62
N LEU A 93 -19.88 19.16 -6.98
CA LEU A 93 -20.02 20.28 -6.08
C LEU A 93 -21.50 20.40 -5.69
N LEU A 94 -21.83 20.06 -4.45
CA LEU A 94 -23.19 19.98 -3.94
C LEU A 94 -23.56 21.22 -3.12
N GLU A 95 -24.80 21.67 -3.28
CA GLU A 95 -25.44 22.60 -2.36
C GLU A 95 -26.23 21.83 -1.29
N LEU A 96 -25.68 21.75 -0.08
CA LEU A 96 -26.35 21.10 1.05
C LEU A 96 -26.90 22.14 2.03
N GLN A 97 -28.22 22.13 2.24
CA GLN A 97 -28.85 23.02 3.24
C GLN A 97 -28.35 22.72 4.65
N GLN A 98 -28.45 23.63 5.62
CA GLN A 98 -28.06 23.33 7.00
C GLN A 98 -28.97 22.25 7.60
N ALA A 99 -28.41 21.33 8.39
CA ALA A 99 -29.22 20.43 9.19
C ALA A 99 -29.97 21.25 10.26
N HIS A 100 -31.26 20.96 10.48
CA HIS A 100 -32.10 21.69 11.43
C HIS A 100 -31.62 21.57 12.90
N ASN A 101 -30.65 20.69 13.19
CA ASN A 101 -30.13 20.48 14.53
C ASN A 101 -28.58 20.45 14.54
N PRO A 102 -27.91 21.54 14.92
CA PRO A 102 -26.45 21.65 14.95
C PRO A 102 -25.76 20.77 16.01
N GLN A 103 -26.51 20.06 16.87
CA GLN A 103 -25.94 19.13 17.85
C GLN A 103 -25.70 17.70 17.30
N LEU A 104 -26.24 17.35 16.12
CA LEU A 104 -25.90 16.11 15.41
C LEU A 104 -24.77 16.40 14.42
N ASN A 105 -23.53 16.16 14.84
CA ASN A 105 -22.28 16.49 14.13
C ASN A 105 -22.04 15.81 12.76
N LEU A 106 -23.00 15.08 12.18
CA LEU A 106 -22.83 14.41 10.89
C LEU A 106 -24.08 14.56 10.03
N ASP A 107 -24.04 15.48 9.07
CA ASP A 107 -24.99 15.49 7.98
C ASP A 107 -24.90 14.16 7.21
N LYS A 108 -25.94 13.33 7.27
CA LYS A 108 -25.98 12.01 6.62
C LYS A 108 -26.33 12.07 5.13
N ARG A 109 -26.69 13.25 4.60
CA ARG A 109 -27.08 13.41 3.20
C ARG A 109 -25.96 13.10 2.20
N PRO A 110 -24.72 13.63 2.34
CA PRO A 110 -23.60 13.24 1.47
C PRO A 110 -23.46 11.72 1.37
N MET A 111 -23.48 11.04 2.52
CA MET A 111 -23.34 9.58 2.60
C MET A 111 -24.50 8.84 1.91
N SER A 112 -25.73 9.35 2.02
CA SER A 112 -26.90 8.81 1.33
C SER A 112 -26.79 8.94 -0.20
N ILE A 113 -26.36 10.12 -0.68
CA ILE A 113 -26.11 10.38 -2.10
C ILE A 113 -25.05 9.41 -2.63
N VAL A 114 -23.93 9.28 -1.93
CA VAL A 114 -22.84 8.37 -2.33
C VAL A 114 -23.32 6.92 -2.44
N ARG A 115 -24.09 6.43 -1.46
CA ARG A 115 -24.64 5.07 -1.50
C ARG A 115 -25.57 4.86 -2.70
N LYS A 116 -26.38 5.85 -3.06
CA LYS A 116 -27.23 5.78 -4.26
C LYS A 116 -26.39 5.69 -5.53
N ILE A 117 -25.34 6.51 -5.66
CA ILE A 117 -24.42 6.48 -6.80
C ILE A 117 -23.79 5.10 -6.92
N GLN A 118 -23.23 4.56 -5.83
CA GLN A 118 -22.62 3.24 -5.80
C GLN A 118 -23.60 2.13 -6.20
N ASN A 119 -24.81 2.13 -5.62
CA ASN A 119 -25.84 1.13 -5.94
C ASN A 119 -26.24 1.14 -7.42
N ILE A 120 -26.37 2.32 -8.03
CA ILE A 120 -26.66 2.41 -9.47
C ILE A 120 -25.49 1.87 -10.28
N ILE A 121 -24.27 2.31 -9.97
CA ILE A 121 -23.07 1.95 -10.73
C ILE A 121 -22.72 0.47 -10.62
N ASP A 122 -22.93 -0.15 -9.46
CA ASP A 122 -22.66 -1.58 -9.23
C ASP A 122 -23.49 -2.48 -10.17
N THR A 123 -24.65 -2.00 -10.65
CA THR A 123 -25.46 -2.72 -11.66
C THR A 123 -24.94 -2.59 -13.09
N GLN A 124 -23.92 -1.76 -13.33
CA GLN A 124 -23.39 -1.40 -14.65
C GLN A 124 -22.03 -2.05 -14.96
N GLY A 125 -21.56 -2.96 -14.09
CA GLY A 125 -20.34 -3.76 -14.34
C GLY A 125 -19.02 -3.10 -13.95
N PHE A 126 -19.05 -1.95 -13.26
CA PHE A 126 -17.90 -1.33 -12.61
C PHE A 126 -18.30 -0.77 -11.24
N SER A 127 -17.34 -0.29 -10.47
CA SER A 127 -17.58 0.30 -9.15
C SER A 127 -16.96 1.69 -9.03
N VAL A 128 -17.39 2.46 -8.02
CA VAL A 128 -16.82 3.79 -7.73
C VAL A 128 -16.50 3.93 -6.25
N SER A 129 -15.42 4.64 -5.97
CA SER A 129 -15.07 5.12 -4.63
C SER A 129 -15.29 6.63 -4.57
N VAL A 130 -15.74 7.13 -3.41
CA VAL A 130 -16.08 8.56 -3.26
C VAL A 130 -15.44 9.14 -2.00
N GLY A 131 -14.66 10.20 -2.18
CA GLY A 131 -14.21 11.07 -1.10
C GLY A 131 -15.21 12.19 -0.84
N ILE A 132 -15.46 12.51 0.43
CA ILE A 132 -16.39 13.55 0.87
C ILE A 132 -15.62 14.61 1.64
N GLY A 133 -15.62 15.84 1.11
CA GLY A 133 -15.04 17.00 1.76
C GLY A 133 -15.95 17.60 2.83
N SER A 134 -15.39 18.45 3.69
CA SER A 134 -16.17 19.18 4.69
C SER A 134 -16.99 20.28 4.03
N ARG A 135 -17.99 20.78 4.77
CA ARG A 135 -18.82 21.90 4.34
C ARG A 135 -18.10 23.23 4.55
N TYR A 136 -18.16 24.10 3.54
CA TYR A 136 -17.71 25.48 3.59
C TYR A 136 -18.79 26.41 3.06
N ASP A 137 -19.33 27.28 3.91
CA ASP A 137 -20.38 28.24 3.51
C ASP A 137 -19.82 29.40 2.68
N ASN A 138 -18.52 29.68 2.77
CA ASN A 138 -17.85 30.65 1.92
C ASN A 138 -17.44 29.97 0.58
N PRO A 139 -17.96 30.42 -0.57
CA PRO A 139 -17.66 29.78 -1.87
C PRO A 139 -16.19 29.86 -2.25
N TYR A 140 -15.45 30.88 -1.79
CA TYR A 140 -14.00 30.99 -2.03
C TYR A 140 -13.17 29.97 -1.24
N MET A 141 -13.78 29.27 -0.27
CA MET A 141 -13.14 28.21 0.52
C MET A 141 -13.47 26.80 -0.01
N LEU A 142 -14.27 26.68 -1.08
CA LEU A 142 -14.73 25.39 -1.58
C LEU A 142 -13.59 24.48 -2.07
N PHE A 143 -12.47 25.06 -2.50
CA PHE A 143 -11.26 24.31 -2.84
C PHE A 143 -10.72 23.48 -1.66
N HIS A 144 -10.92 23.91 -0.42
CA HIS A 144 -10.55 23.10 0.76
C HIS A 144 -11.38 21.84 0.85
N SER A 145 -12.70 21.92 0.59
CA SER A 145 -13.58 20.75 0.52
C SER A 145 -13.10 19.76 -0.55
N TYR A 146 -12.69 20.26 -1.72
CA TYR A 146 -12.13 19.42 -2.79
C TYR A 146 -10.81 18.76 -2.37
N GLU A 147 -9.88 19.51 -1.78
CA GLU A 147 -8.59 18.98 -1.29
C GLU A 147 -8.79 17.91 -0.21
N GLU A 148 -9.72 18.12 0.72
CA GLU A 148 -10.09 17.14 1.74
C GLU A 148 -10.68 15.86 1.13
N ALA A 149 -11.64 16.02 0.20
CA ALA A 149 -12.22 14.90 -0.53
C ALA A 149 -11.15 14.12 -1.30
N LYS A 150 -10.22 14.80 -1.98
CA LYS A 150 -9.11 14.18 -2.71
C LYS A 150 -8.16 13.42 -1.78
N LYS A 151 -7.74 14.05 -0.67
CA LYS A 151 -6.88 13.42 0.35
C LYS A 151 -7.52 12.17 0.95
N SER A 152 -8.84 12.21 1.17
CA SER A 152 -9.57 11.07 1.74
C SER A 152 -9.52 9.82 0.83
N MET A 153 -9.40 10.01 -0.49
CA MET A 153 -9.32 8.91 -1.47
C MET A 153 -7.94 8.25 -1.57
N VAL A 154 -6.87 8.85 -1.03
CA VAL A 154 -5.50 8.30 -1.08
C VAL A 154 -5.42 6.89 -0.49
N ASN A 155 -6.34 6.57 0.41
CA ASN A 155 -6.41 5.30 1.16
C ASN A 155 -6.95 4.12 0.35
N ARG A 156 -7.44 4.38 -0.86
CA ARG A 156 -7.91 3.36 -1.81
C ARG A 156 -6.84 2.32 -2.16
N PHE A 157 -5.56 2.71 -2.06
CA PHE A 157 -4.42 1.82 -2.25
C PHE A 157 -4.43 0.65 -1.26
N PHE A 158 -4.67 0.91 0.02
CA PHE A 158 -4.63 -0.10 1.09
C PHE A 158 -5.99 -0.79 1.32
N GLN A 159 -7.12 -0.12 1.07
CA GLN A 159 -8.42 -0.55 1.60
C GLN A 159 -9.42 -1.12 0.57
N GLY A 160 -9.10 -1.15 -0.73
CA GLY A 160 -9.97 -1.82 -1.71
C GLY A 160 -10.89 -0.88 -2.52
N ASN A 161 -11.97 -1.43 -3.09
CA ASN A 161 -12.92 -0.71 -3.97
C ASN A 161 -14.16 -0.30 -3.17
N ARG A 162 -15.02 0.54 -3.75
CA ARG A 162 -16.31 0.96 -3.14
C ARG A 162 -16.18 1.73 -1.84
N ILE A 163 -15.08 2.46 -1.66
CA ILE A 163 -14.85 3.11 -0.37
C ILE A 163 -15.52 4.47 -0.34
N VAL A 164 -16.11 4.79 0.81
CA VAL A 164 -16.63 6.12 1.10
C VAL A 164 -15.83 6.68 2.26
N TYR A 165 -15.14 7.78 2.02
CA TYR A 165 -14.39 8.48 3.05
C TYR A 165 -15.02 9.82 3.34
N GLN A 166 -15.27 10.08 4.61
CA GLN A 166 -15.56 11.43 5.09
C GLN A 166 -14.30 11.94 5.78
N PHE A 167 -13.87 13.15 5.44
CA PHE A 167 -12.72 13.75 6.08
C PHE A 167 -12.97 13.91 7.58
N ASP A 168 -12.14 13.27 8.41
CA ASP A 168 -12.10 13.44 9.86
C ASP A 168 -10.82 14.20 10.22
N GLN A 169 -10.93 15.27 11.02
CA GLN A 169 -9.76 16.04 11.43
C GLN A 169 -8.78 15.22 12.28
N GLU A 170 -9.22 14.11 12.92
CA GLU A 170 -8.31 13.19 13.61
C GLU A 170 -7.38 12.42 12.65
N THR A 171 -7.78 12.22 11.39
CA THR A 171 -6.95 11.58 10.35
C THR A 171 -5.84 12.47 9.78
N ALA A 172 -5.82 13.77 10.12
CA ALA A 172 -4.82 14.73 9.65
C ALA A 172 -3.58 14.88 10.56
N ARG A 173 -3.44 14.04 11.60
CA ARG A 173 -2.17 13.96 12.33
C ARG A 173 -1.15 13.26 11.45
N GLU A 174 -0.19 14.01 10.92
CA GLU A 174 1.01 13.43 10.32
C GLU A 174 1.58 12.39 11.30
N PRO A 175 1.67 11.10 10.90
CA PRO A 175 2.26 10.12 11.78
C PRO A 175 3.68 10.59 12.09
N LYS A 176 4.11 10.46 13.35
CA LYS A 176 5.52 10.63 13.70
C LYS A 176 6.34 9.82 12.71
N LEU A 177 7.33 10.45 12.05
CA LEU A 177 8.26 9.81 11.13
C LEU A 177 9.09 8.76 11.89
N THR A 178 8.50 7.60 12.14
CA THR A 178 9.23 6.40 12.50
C THR A 178 9.52 5.70 11.19
N ASN A 179 10.79 5.59 10.81
CA ASN A 179 11.18 4.80 9.65
C ASN A 179 10.74 3.34 9.91
N PRO A 180 9.75 2.82 9.17
CA PRO A 180 9.17 1.52 9.45
C PRO A 180 10.05 0.37 8.97
N ILE A 181 11.15 0.63 8.25
CA ILE A 181 12.14 -0.35 7.85
C ILE A 181 13.52 0.17 8.29
N THR A 182 14.11 -0.45 9.31
CA THR A 182 15.39 0.05 9.82
C THR A 182 16.56 -0.33 8.89
N PRO A 183 17.68 0.40 8.94
CA PRO A 183 18.89 0.05 8.19
C PRO A 183 19.36 -1.39 8.44
N GLU A 184 19.24 -1.87 9.69
CA GLU A 184 19.62 -3.23 10.07
C GLU A 184 18.75 -4.29 9.40
N GLU A 185 17.44 -4.06 9.33
CA GLU A 185 16.49 -4.99 8.70
C GLU A 185 16.68 -5.05 7.19
N LYS A 186 16.99 -3.90 6.58
CA LYS A 186 17.37 -3.82 5.16
C LYS A 186 18.67 -4.57 4.89
N MET A 187 19.68 -4.41 5.75
CA MET A 187 20.94 -5.15 5.65
C MET A 187 20.72 -6.66 5.77
N GLU A 188 19.86 -7.07 6.71
CA GLU A 188 19.46 -8.46 6.89
C GLU A 188 18.68 -9.02 5.68
N LEU A 189 17.79 -8.23 5.08
CA LEU A 189 17.07 -8.61 3.86
C LEU A 189 18.04 -8.84 2.69
N LEU A 190 19.01 -7.94 2.49
CA LEU A 190 20.04 -8.07 1.46
C LEU A 190 21.01 -9.22 1.73
N ALA A 191 21.34 -9.48 3.00
CA ALA A 191 22.15 -10.62 3.39
C ALA A 191 21.52 -11.96 2.97
N ARG A 192 20.19 -12.08 3.03
CA ARG A 192 19.47 -13.27 2.56
C ARG A 192 19.63 -13.50 1.06
N VAL A 193 19.59 -12.42 0.28
CA VAL A 193 19.85 -12.49 -1.16
C VAL A 193 21.29 -12.96 -1.42
N ARG A 194 22.28 -12.43 -0.70
CA ARG A 194 23.70 -12.82 -0.82
C ARG A 194 23.95 -14.32 -0.58
N ILE A 195 23.20 -14.93 0.33
CA ILE A 195 23.35 -16.35 0.68
C ILE A 195 22.49 -17.28 -0.18
N GLY A 196 21.84 -16.75 -1.23
CA GLY A 196 20.94 -17.52 -2.09
C GLY A 196 19.64 -17.95 -1.42
N ASP A 197 19.22 -17.29 -0.34
CA ASP A 197 17.93 -17.53 0.30
C ASP A 197 16.81 -16.75 -0.40
N GLU A 198 16.53 -17.12 -1.65
CA GLU A 198 15.55 -16.43 -2.51
C GLU A 198 14.17 -16.38 -1.85
N GLU A 199 13.61 -17.54 -1.49
CA GLU A 199 12.28 -17.65 -0.88
C GLU A 199 12.21 -16.93 0.48
N GLY A 200 13.23 -17.10 1.33
CA GLY A 200 13.32 -16.41 2.61
C GLY A 200 13.46 -14.89 2.45
N SER A 201 14.13 -14.40 1.41
CA SER A 201 14.23 -12.96 1.14
C SER A 201 12.88 -12.37 0.73
N VAL A 202 12.12 -13.05 -0.13
CA VAL A 202 10.78 -12.61 -0.56
C VAL A 202 9.79 -12.62 0.60
N ASN A 203 9.82 -13.65 1.45
CA ASN A 203 8.95 -13.70 2.63
C ASN A 203 9.27 -12.59 3.63
N HIS A 204 10.56 -12.29 3.83
CA HIS A 204 10.97 -11.20 4.71
C HIS A 204 10.60 -9.82 4.14
N LEU A 205 10.72 -9.64 2.82
CA LEU A 205 10.26 -8.44 2.12
C LEU A 205 8.77 -8.18 2.36
N LYS A 206 7.91 -9.21 2.23
CA LYS A 206 6.47 -9.09 2.46
C LYS A 206 6.16 -8.58 3.87
N ILE A 207 6.83 -9.12 4.89
CA ILE A 207 6.66 -8.70 6.29
C ILE A 207 7.01 -7.21 6.46
N LEU A 208 8.12 -6.76 5.87
CA LEU A 208 8.53 -5.35 5.92
C LEU A 208 7.55 -4.43 5.21
N LEU A 209 7.05 -4.83 4.04
CA LEU A 209 6.04 -4.08 3.28
C LEU A 209 4.69 -4.02 4.02
N GLU A 210 4.27 -5.10 4.67
CA GLU A 210 3.06 -5.12 5.50
C GLU A 210 3.19 -4.16 6.67
N ARG A 211 4.34 -4.17 7.37
CA ARG A 211 4.58 -3.23 8.47
C ARG A 211 4.66 -1.78 7.99
N ALA A 212 5.33 -1.52 6.87
CA ALA A 212 5.39 -0.19 6.27
C ALA A 212 3.99 0.32 5.90
N ALA A 213 3.15 -0.52 5.29
CA ALA A 213 1.75 -0.18 5.00
C ALA A 213 0.97 0.19 6.27
N HIS A 214 1.13 -0.60 7.35
CA HIS A 214 0.50 -0.33 8.65
C HIS A 214 1.05 0.90 9.36
N SER A 215 2.29 1.30 9.10
CA SER A 215 2.89 2.51 9.69
C SER A 215 2.43 3.75 8.95
N TYR A 216 2.40 3.68 7.62
CA TYR A 216 2.09 4.85 6.81
C TYR A 216 0.60 5.16 6.73
N LYS A 217 -0.30 4.15 6.87
CA LYS A 217 -1.79 4.14 6.90
C LYS A 217 -2.54 4.99 5.87
N PHE A 218 -2.08 6.20 5.63
CA PHE A 218 -2.65 7.27 4.81
C PHE A 218 -1.62 7.96 3.88
N ASN A 219 -0.34 7.59 3.93
CA ASN A 219 0.70 8.17 3.08
C ASN A 219 1.27 7.15 2.07
N VAL A 220 0.56 6.99 0.95
CA VAL A 220 0.95 6.05 -0.13
C VAL A 220 2.28 6.43 -0.76
N ASP A 221 2.58 7.72 -0.90
CA ASP A 221 3.81 8.18 -1.53
C ASP A 221 5.03 7.84 -0.67
N MET A 222 4.92 7.96 0.66
CA MET A 222 5.98 7.50 1.57
C MET A 222 6.15 5.98 1.52
N PHE A 223 5.05 5.22 1.50
CA PHE A 223 5.12 3.76 1.33
C PHE A 223 5.80 3.36 0.01
N LYS A 224 5.40 4.00 -1.11
CA LYS A 224 6.01 3.75 -2.42
C LYS A 224 7.48 4.13 -2.42
N SER A 225 7.86 5.22 -1.78
CA SER A 225 9.27 5.65 -1.66
C SER A 225 10.14 4.63 -0.93
N GLU A 226 9.65 4.05 0.17
CA GLU A 226 10.35 2.95 0.87
C GLU A 226 10.52 1.72 -0.03
N ALA A 227 9.46 1.34 -0.76
CA ALA A 227 9.53 0.23 -1.70
C ALA A 227 10.56 0.49 -2.83
N LEU A 228 10.64 1.72 -3.34
CA LEU A 228 11.63 2.12 -4.34
C LEU A 228 13.05 2.09 -3.77
N ASP A 229 13.28 2.50 -2.53
CA ASP A 229 14.59 2.41 -1.89
C ASP A 229 15.07 0.94 -1.72
N LEU A 230 14.14 0.03 -1.41
CA LEU A 230 14.42 -1.41 -1.40
C LEU A 230 14.85 -1.92 -2.78
N ILE A 231 14.13 -1.54 -3.85
CA ILE A 231 14.48 -1.86 -5.25
C ILE A 231 15.90 -1.37 -5.59
N MET A 232 16.19 -0.10 -5.29
CA MET A 232 17.48 0.51 -5.57
C MET A 232 18.62 -0.18 -4.81
N SER A 233 18.33 -0.71 -3.63
CA SER A 233 19.33 -1.36 -2.78
C SER A 233 19.60 -2.80 -3.19
N LEU A 234 18.56 -3.53 -3.61
CA LEU A 234 18.73 -4.83 -4.25
C LEU A 234 19.52 -4.71 -5.56
N SER A 235 19.23 -3.66 -6.34
CA SER A 235 19.89 -3.42 -7.62
C SER A 235 21.37 -3.09 -7.46
N ARG A 236 21.71 -2.22 -6.50
CA ARG A 236 23.11 -1.95 -6.14
C ARG A 236 23.82 -3.23 -5.73
N LEU A 237 23.18 -4.03 -4.86
CA LEU A 237 23.73 -5.34 -4.50
C LEU A 237 23.97 -6.21 -5.74
N ALA A 238 23.02 -6.30 -6.66
CA ALA A 238 23.16 -7.14 -7.83
C ALA A 238 24.30 -6.69 -8.76
N VAL A 239 24.49 -5.39 -8.93
CA VAL A 239 25.63 -4.83 -9.67
C VAL A 239 26.95 -5.09 -8.96
N ASP A 240 27.02 -4.87 -7.64
CA ASP A 240 28.22 -5.14 -6.83
C ASP A 240 28.63 -6.62 -6.88
N MET A 241 27.66 -7.51 -7.13
CA MET A 241 27.82 -8.96 -7.25
C MET A 241 28.17 -9.41 -8.68
N GLY A 242 28.44 -8.48 -9.60
CA GLY A 242 28.85 -8.77 -10.96
C GLY A 242 27.70 -8.89 -11.97
N GLY A 243 26.47 -8.53 -11.60
CA GLY A 243 25.35 -8.45 -12.54
C GLY A 243 25.53 -7.32 -13.56
N ASP A 244 24.94 -7.48 -14.74
CA ASP A 244 24.98 -6.45 -15.79
C ASP A 244 24.20 -5.21 -15.35
N ALA A 245 24.92 -4.12 -15.13
CA ALA A 245 24.33 -2.87 -14.67
C ALA A 245 23.32 -2.29 -15.67
N SER A 246 23.55 -2.42 -16.97
CA SER A 246 22.64 -1.92 -18.00
C SER A 246 21.32 -2.69 -18.01
N GLU A 247 21.39 -4.02 -17.88
CA GLU A 247 20.21 -4.87 -17.81
C GLU A 247 19.40 -4.58 -16.54
N ILE A 248 20.05 -4.56 -15.38
CA ILE A 248 19.42 -4.29 -14.07
C ILE A 248 18.79 -2.89 -14.04
N LEU A 249 19.49 -1.86 -14.51
CA LEU A 249 18.96 -0.49 -14.53
C LEU A 249 17.80 -0.33 -15.52
N SER A 250 17.82 -1.05 -16.64
CA SER A 250 16.71 -1.07 -17.59
C SER A 250 15.47 -1.72 -16.98
N GLU A 251 15.64 -2.83 -16.27
CA GLU A 251 14.52 -3.52 -15.60
C GLU A 251 13.98 -2.69 -14.42
N ASN A 252 14.86 -1.99 -13.69
CA ASN A 252 14.47 -0.99 -12.69
C ASN A 252 13.52 0.06 -13.26
N ALA A 253 13.87 0.67 -14.40
CA ALA A 253 13.03 1.69 -15.01
C ALA A 253 11.62 1.15 -15.31
N ARG A 254 11.52 -0.07 -15.85
CA ARG A 254 10.24 -0.73 -16.16
C ARG A 254 9.41 -1.02 -14.91
N ILE A 255 10.02 -1.64 -13.89
CA ILE A 255 9.27 -1.99 -12.67
C ILE A 255 8.85 -0.75 -11.90
N ILE A 256 9.69 0.29 -11.82
CA ILE A 256 9.36 1.55 -11.15
C ILE A 256 8.16 2.20 -11.83
N GLN A 257 8.16 2.30 -13.15
CA GLN A 257 7.01 2.83 -13.90
C GLN A 257 5.73 2.02 -13.63
N SER A 258 5.83 0.69 -13.64
CA SER A 258 4.71 -0.22 -13.36
C SER A 258 4.18 -0.09 -11.92
N LEU A 259 5.06 0.08 -10.94
CA LEU A 259 4.71 0.21 -9.52
C LEU A 259 4.08 1.57 -9.21
N VAL A 260 4.62 2.66 -9.77
CA VAL A 260 4.07 4.01 -9.60
C VAL A 260 2.61 4.05 -10.04
N GLY A 261 2.27 3.47 -11.20
CA GLY A 261 0.90 3.38 -11.71
C GLY A 261 -0.01 2.37 -11.01
N THR A 262 0.50 1.55 -10.07
CA THR A 262 -0.31 0.52 -9.43
C THR A 262 -1.19 1.12 -8.33
N VAL A 263 -2.50 0.88 -8.44
CA VAL A 263 -3.54 1.42 -7.53
C VAL A 263 -3.88 0.46 -6.39
N ARG A 264 -3.47 -0.82 -6.45
CA ARG A 264 -3.80 -1.84 -5.45
C ARG A 264 -2.57 -2.30 -4.67
N TYR A 265 -2.65 -2.27 -3.34
CA TYR A 265 -1.60 -2.78 -2.46
C TYR A 265 -1.20 -4.23 -2.79
N ASN A 266 -2.16 -5.16 -2.90
CA ASN A 266 -1.85 -6.56 -3.18
C ASN A 266 -1.12 -6.74 -4.53
N ASN A 267 -1.56 -6.02 -5.57
CA ASN A 267 -0.90 -6.08 -6.88
C ASN A 267 0.49 -5.44 -6.82
N PHE A 268 0.64 -4.34 -6.07
CA PHE A 268 1.92 -3.67 -5.87
C PHE A 268 2.92 -4.61 -5.20
N VAL A 269 2.51 -5.24 -4.09
CA VAL A 269 3.33 -6.20 -3.35
C VAL A 269 3.68 -7.41 -4.23
N SER A 270 2.72 -7.94 -4.99
CA SER A 270 2.99 -9.07 -5.91
C SER A 270 4.06 -8.70 -6.94
N LYS A 271 3.87 -7.59 -7.67
CA LYS A 271 4.82 -7.11 -8.69
C LYS A 271 6.22 -6.90 -8.10
N LEU A 272 6.29 -6.27 -6.92
CA LEU A 272 7.55 -6.04 -6.24
C LEU A 272 8.22 -7.35 -5.79
N CYS A 273 7.45 -8.32 -5.28
CA CYS A 273 7.98 -9.63 -4.90
C CYS A 273 8.50 -10.41 -6.11
N ASP A 274 7.81 -10.33 -7.25
CA ASP A 274 8.22 -11.00 -8.48
C ASP A 274 9.52 -10.41 -9.04
N TYR A 275 9.61 -9.08 -9.09
CA TYR A 275 10.84 -8.37 -9.42
C TYR A 275 11.98 -8.73 -8.45
N TRP A 276 11.71 -8.69 -7.14
CA TRP A 276 12.71 -9.02 -6.12
C TRP A 276 13.26 -10.43 -6.31
N ARG A 277 12.38 -11.41 -6.58
CA ARG A 277 12.76 -12.80 -6.80
C ARG A 277 13.69 -12.95 -8.00
N GLU A 278 13.38 -12.28 -9.11
CA GLU A 278 14.18 -12.38 -10.34
C GLU A 278 15.58 -11.81 -10.14
N ILE A 279 15.70 -10.61 -9.57
CA ILE A 279 17.01 -10.01 -9.30
C ILE A 279 17.77 -10.82 -8.24
N ALA A 280 17.11 -11.30 -7.18
CA ALA A 280 17.76 -12.11 -6.15
C ALA A 280 18.35 -13.41 -6.72
N LYS A 281 17.67 -14.03 -7.69
CA LYS A 281 18.15 -15.21 -8.42
C LYS A 281 19.39 -14.89 -9.26
N GLN A 282 19.42 -13.75 -9.95
CA GLN A 282 20.61 -13.30 -10.68
C GLN A 282 21.81 -13.11 -9.75
N VAL A 283 21.59 -12.56 -8.55
CA VAL A 283 22.65 -12.43 -7.52
C VAL A 283 23.16 -13.80 -7.06
N GLY A 284 22.28 -14.78 -6.87
CA GLY A 284 22.66 -16.14 -6.52
C GLY A 284 23.45 -16.86 -7.63
N GLN A 285 23.19 -16.54 -8.90
CA GLN A 285 23.83 -17.16 -10.06
C GLN A 285 25.14 -16.48 -10.50
N ALA A 286 25.28 -15.16 -10.28
CA ALA A 286 26.42 -14.36 -10.73
C ALA A 286 27.73 -14.64 -9.96
N GLY A 287 27.71 -15.44 -8.89
CA GLY A 287 28.92 -15.93 -8.23
C GLY A 287 29.82 -14.88 -7.55
N GLY A 288 29.45 -13.59 -7.55
CA GLY A 288 30.33 -12.48 -7.12
C GLY A 288 30.55 -12.31 -5.62
N PHE A 289 29.82 -13.05 -4.78
CA PHE A 289 30.10 -13.19 -3.36
C PHE A 289 29.65 -14.58 -2.98
N GLU A 290 30.55 -15.54 -3.20
CA GLU A 290 30.50 -16.77 -2.45
C GLU A 290 30.56 -16.38 -0.96
N ALA A 291 29.40 -16.29 -0.29
CA ALA A 291 29.35 -16.45 1.16
C ALA A 291 30.27 -17.63 1.47
N SER A 292 31.22 -17.48 2.38
CA SER A 292 32.28 -18.46 2.57
C SER A 292 31.68 -19.88 2.54
N PRO A 293 32.32 -20.88 1.91
CA PRO A 293 31.79 -22.25 1.89
C PRO A 293 31.34 -22.73 3.28
N ILE A 294 31.99 -22.23 4.33
CA ILE A 294 31.66 -22.42 5.74
C ILE A 294 30.28 -21.83 6.09
N ILE A 295 29.99 -20.61 5.66
CA ILE A 295 28.69 -19.93 5.88
C ILE A 295 27.58 -20.58 5.06
N ARG A 296 27.82 -20.97 3.81
CA ARG A 296 26.85 -21.76 3.02
C ARG A 296 26.52 -23.08 3.70
N ALA A 297 27.54 -23.80 4.17
CA ALA A 297 27.37 -25.05 4.91
C ALA A 297 26.58 -24.82 6.21
N ALA A 298 26.88 -23.75 6.96
CA ALA A 298 26.18 -23.40 8.18
C ALA A 298 24.69 -23.09 7.93
N ILE A 299 24.39 -22.28 6.92
CA ILE A 299 23.01 -21.90 6.56
C ILE A 299 22.22 -23.12 6.11
N LYS A 300 22.81 -23.96 5.24
CA LYS A 300 22.20 -25.22 4.80
C LYS A 300 21.88 -26.10 6.00
N TYR A 301 22.85 -26.29 6.90
CA TYR A 301 22.66 -27.09 8.10
C TYR A 301 21.56 -26.54 9.01
N ILE A 302 21.52 -25.22 9.22
CA ILE A 302 20.47 -24.55 9.99
C ILE A 302 19.09 -24.78 9.35
N LYS A 303 18.96 -24.56 8.03
CA LYS A 303 17.68 -24.76 7.31
C LYS A 303 17.19 -26.20 7.40
N GLU A 304 18.07 -27.17 7.22
CA GLU A 304 17.73 -28.60 7.25
C GLU A 304 17.41 -29.11 8.68
N ASN A 305 18.01 -28.50 9.71
CA ASN A 305 17.93 -28.99 11.08
C ASN A 305 17.25 -28.02 12.07
N HIS A 306 16.57 -26.97 11.57
CA HIS A 306 16.02 -25.90 12.40
C HIS A 306 15.09 -26.40 13.52
N ALA A 307 14.32 -27.46 13.30
CA ALA A 307 13.42 -28.04 14.30
C ALA A 307 14.14 -28.72 15.49
N GLN A 308 15.42 -29.06 15.34
CA GLN A 308 16.19 -29.76 16.36
C GLN A 308 16.87 -28.80 17.34
N LYS A 309 17.38 -29.32 18.46
CA LYS A 309 18.22 -28.55 19.40
C LYS A 309 19.60 -28.26 18.78
N LEU A 310 19.66 -27.17 18.01
CA LEU A 310 20.88 -26.62 17.42
C LEU A 310 21.56 -25.64 18.40
N THR A 311 22.86 -25.81 18.59
CA THR A 311 23.71 -24.85 19.32
C THR A 311 24.79 -24.33 18.39
N LEU A 312 25.36 -23.16 18.69
CA LEU A 312 26.49 -22.62 17.92
C LEU A 312 27.65 -23.63 17.82
N LYS A 313 27.89 -24.39 18.90
CA LYS A 313 28.90 -25.45 18.93
C LYS A 313 28.62 -26.54 17.87
N LYS A 314 27.40 -27.05 17.80
CA LYS A 314 27.00 -28.05 16.79
C LYS A 314 27.13 -27.53 15.36
N MET A 315 26.74 -26.27 15.14
CA MET A 315 26.88 -25.63 13.82
C MET A 315 28.35 -25.51 13.43
N ALA A 316 29.21 -25.13 14.37
CA ALA A 316 30.65 -25.00 14.14
C ALA A 316 31.32 -26.36 13.88
N GLU A 317 30.94 -27.39 14.65
CA GLU A 317 31.38 -28.77 14.45
C GLU A 317 31.00 -29.28 13.04
N TYR A 318 29.75 -29.04 12.60
CA TYR A 318 29.30 -29.40 11.24
C TYR A 318 30.10 -28.68 10.15
N CYS A 319 30.50 -27.43 10.40
CA CYS A 319 31.27 -26.62 9.45
C CYS A 319 32.78 -26.82 9.58
N HIS A 320 33.24 -27.76 10.43
CA HIS A 320 34.66 -28.03 10.71
C HIS A 320 35.47 -26.80 11.15
N VAL A 321 34.86 -25.91 11.94
CA VAL A 321 35.50 -24.71 12.49
C VAL A 321 35.23 -24.56 13.98
N ASN A 322 35.97 -23.68 14.64
CA ASN A 322 35.66 -23.33 16.03
C ASN A 322 34.46 -22.36 16.10
N ALA A 323 33.73 -22.42 17.23
CA ALA A 323 32.51 -21.65 17.43
C ALA A 323 32.71 -20.13 17.37
N TYR A 324 33.86 -19.62 17.83
CA TYR A 324 34.17 -18.19 17.78
C TYR A 324 34.34 -17.70 16.34
N TYR A 325 35.10 -18.44 15.54
CA TYR A 325 35.32 -18.14 14.13
C TYR A 325 34.00 -18.18 13.34
N LEU A 326 33.18 -19.22 13.54
CA LEU A 326 31.86 -19.29 12.91
C LEU A 326 31.00 -18.09 13.30
N ALA A 327 30.88 -17.76 14.59
CA ALA A 327 30.06 -16.65 15.03
C ALA A 327 30.51 -15.31 14.44
N HIS A 328 31.82 -15.07 14.40
CA HIS A 328 32.39 -13.83 13.86
C HIS A 328 32.17 -13.74 12.34
N LEU A 329 32.49 -14.81 11.60
CA LEU A 329 32.33 -14.85 10.15
C LEU A 329 30.85 -14.76 9.74
N PHE A 330 29.98 -15.49 10.44
CA PHE A 330 28.54 -15.49 10.17
C PHE A 330 27.95 -14.10 10.39
N LYS A 331 28.29 -13.42 11.49
CA LYS A 331 27.82 -12.06 11.75
C LYS A 331 28.38 -11.06 10.74
N LYS A 332 29.64 -11.21 10.32
CA LYS A 332 30.27 -10.36 9.30
C LYS A 332 29.58 -10.49 7.94
N GLU A 333 29.26 -11.71 7.51
CA GLU A 333 28.70 -11.95 6.17
C GLU A 333 27.18 -11.81 6.11
N THR A 334 26.47 -12.19 7.18
CA THR A 334 24.99 -12.21 7.21
C THR A 334 24.38 -11.02 7.96
N GLY A 335 25.17 -10.25 8.69
CA GLY A 335 24.69 -9.17 9.56
C GLY A 335 24.08 -9.60 10.89
N MET A 336 23.89 -10.91 11.14
CA MET A 336 23.24 -11.42 12.34
C MET A 336 23.98 -12.62 12.96
N SER A 337 23.63 -12.99 14.20
CA SER A 337 24.23 -14.18 14.82
C SER A 337 23.60 -15.47 14.29
N CYS A 338 24.31 -16.60 14.37
CA CYS A 338 23.75 -17.91 13.97
C CYS A 338 22.47 -18.26 14.74
N ILE A 339 22.38 -17.86 16.01
CA ILE A 339 21.22 -18.12 16.87
C ILE A 339 20.03 -17.25 16.48
N ASP A 340 20.27 -15.99 16.13
CA ASP A 340 19.22 -15.10 15.62
C ASP A 340 18.71 -15.60 14.26
N PHE A 341 19.61 -16.01 13.36
CA PHE A 341 19.26 -16.61 12.07
C PHE A 341 18.41 -17.87 12.23
N LEU A 342 18.83 -18.79 13.12
CA LEU A 342 18.03 -19.97 13.46
C LEU A 342 16.65 -19.58 13.99
N THR A 343 16.59 -18.63 14.93
CA THR A 343 15.32 -18.17 15.50
C THR A 343 14.40 -17.63 14.41
N LYS A 344 14.94 -16.86 13.47
CA LYS A 344 14.19 -16.30 12.36
C LYS A 344 13.61 -17.36 11.43
N ILE A 345 14.40 -18.35 11.03
CA ILE A 345 13.92 -19.47 10.20
C ILE A 345 12.74 -20.18 10.88
N ARG A 346 12.82 -20.38 12.20
CA ARG A 346 11.71 -21.00 12.96
C ARG A 346 10.45 -20.14 12.98
N ILE A 347 10.59 -18.82 13.14
CA ILE A 347 9.45 -17.89 13.09
C ILE A 347 8.81 -17.91 11.69
N GLU A 348 9.60 -17.89 10.63
CA GLU A 348 9.08 -17.92 9.25
C GLU A 348 8.36 -19.24 8.94
N LYS A 349 8.93 -20.37 9.34
CA LYS A 349 8.23 -21.67 9.22
C LYS A 349 6.97 -21.72 10.07
N SER A 350 6.96 -21.10 11.25
CA SER A 350 5.75 -21.03 12.08
C SER A 350 4.65 -20.18 11.46
N ALA A 351 4.99 -19.08 10.77
CA ALA A 351 4.02 -18.26 10.04
C ALA A 351 3.33 -19.08 8.95
N PHE A 352 4.11 -19.82 8.15
CA PHE A 352 3.56 -20.72 7.15
C PHE A 352 2.63 -21.79 7.75
N LEU A 353 3.00 -22.40 8.88
CA LEU A 353 2.16 -23.40 9.56
C LEU A 353 0.89 -22.78 10.18
N LEU A 354 0.97 -21.54 10.65
CA LEU A 354 -0.20 -20.79 11.15
C LEU A 354 -1.23 -20.55 10.04
N GLU A 355 -0.77 -20.36 8.80
CA GLU A 355 -1.58 -20.11 7.62
C GLU A 355 -2.14 -21.38 6.97
N THR A 356 -1.40 -22.49 7.03
CA THR A 356 -1.71 -23.71 6.25
C THR A 356 -2.27 -24.85 7.08
N THR A 357 -2.33 -24.72 8.42
CA THR A 357 -2.74 -25.80 9.31
C THR A 357 -3.61 -25.31 10.47
N GLU A 358 -4.42 -26.22 11.01
CA GLU A 358 -5.24 -26.03 12.22
C GLU A 358 -4.47 -26.31 13.52
N MET A 359 -3.15 -26.49 13.45
CA MET A 359 -2.34 -26.82 14.63
C MET A 359 -2.39 -25.70 15.67
N THR A 360 -2.39 -26.04 16.95
CA THR A 360 -2.38 -25.01 18.01
C THR A 360 -1.05 -24.26 18.03
N VAL A 361 -1.04 -23.03 18.54
CA VAL A 361 0.17 -22.21 18.71
C VAL A 361 1.28 -22.98 19.46
N GLN A 362 0.89 -23.79 20.45
CA GLN A 362 1.81 -24.62 21.22
C GLN A 362 2.40 -25.77 20.38
N GLN A 363 1.57 -26.46 19.58
CA GLN A 363 2.04 -27.52 18.68
C GLN A 363 3.00 -26.96 17.62
N ILE A 364 2.69 -25.81 17.03
CA ILE A 364 3.55 -25.15 16.05
C ILE A 364 4.89 -24.76 16.68
N ALA A 365 4.87 -24.17 17.89
CA ALA A 365 6.10 -23.81 18.59
C ALA A 365 7.04 -25.01 18.76
N ILE A 366 6.50 -26.16 19.20
CA ILE A 366 7.25 -27.40 19.38
C ILE A 366 7.77 -27.91 18.02
N GLN A 367 6.91 -27.92 17.00
CA GLN A 367 7.25 -28.45 15.67
C GLN A 367 8.39 -27.68 15.00
N VAL A 368 8.43 -26.36 15.14
CA VAL A 368 9.51 -25.53 14.59
C VAL A 368 10.75 -25.51 15.49
N GLY A 369 10.73 -26.18 16.64
CA GLY A 369 11.90 -26.38 17.51
C GLY A 369 12.04 -25.41 18.69
N PHE A 370 10.99 -24.68 19.07
CA PHE A 370 10.95 -23.97 20.36
C PHE A 370 10.55 -24.92 21.49
N GLN A 371 11.26 -24.85 22.61
CA GLN A 371 10.95 -25.65 23.81
C GLN A 371 9.85 -25.01 24.67
N ASP A 372 9.67 -23.70 24.53
CA ASP A 372 8.76 -22.89 25.34
C ASP A 372 7.87 -22.04 24.41
N ALA A 373 6.56 -22.29 24.46
CA ALA A 373 5.56 -21.61 23.65
C ALA A 373 5.39 -20.11 24.01
N ASN A 374 5.64 -19.72 25.26
CA ASN A 374 5.64 -18.32 25.69
C ASN A 374 6.86 -17.58 25.15
N TYR A 375 8.04 -18.21 25.17
CA TYR A 375 9.24 -17.65 24.54
C TYR A 375 9.06 -17.50 23.03
N PHE A 376 8.52 -18.52 22.36
CA PHE A 376 8.11 -18.44 20.96
C PHE A 376 7.18 -17.25 20.71
N SER A 377 6.07 -17.14 21.46
CA SER A 377 5.08 -16.08 21.24
C SER A 377 5.67 -14.68 21.40
N ARG A 378 6.59 -14.49 22.37
CA ARG A 378 7.32 -13.22 22.53
C ARG A 378 8.23 -12.92 21.34
N LYS A 379 8.96 -13.92 20.83
CA LYS A 379 9.83 -13.77 19.66
C LYS A 379 9.03 -13.53 18.39
N PHE A 380 7.96 -14.27 18.17
CA PHE A 380 7.03 -14.07 17.06
C PHE A 380 6.46 -12.67 17.08
N LYS A 381 5.92 -12.22 18.23
CA LYS A 381 5.38 -10.86 18.38
C LYS A 381 6.42 -9.78 18.14
N LYS A 382 7.66 -9.99 18.56
CA LYS A 382 8.76 -9.06 18.30
C LYS A 382 9.05 -8.94 16.80
N MET A 383 9.04 -10.05 16.07
CA MET A 383 9.43 -10.09 14.66
C MET A 383 8.28 -9.74 13.70
N MET A 384 7.08 -10.21 13.99
CA MET A 384 5.89 -10.05 13.13
C MET A 384 4.99 -8.88 13.57
N SER A 385 5.38 -8.17 14.64
CA SER A 385 4.62 -7.07 15.26
C SER A 385 3.21 -7.42 15.77
N CYS A 386 2.82 -8.70 15.73
CA CYS A 386 1.52 -9.21 16.17
C CYS A 386 1.67 -10.58 16.84
N SER A 387 0.69 -11.00 17.64
CA SER A 387 0.76 -12.33 18.28
C SER A 387 0.50 -13.46 17.27
N PRO A 388 1.01 -14.68 17.48
CA PRO A 388 0.70 -15.84 16.62
C PRO A 388 -0.80 -16.06 16.41
N SER A 389 -1.61 -15.91 17.46
CA SER A 389 -3.08 -16.06 17.38
C SER A 389 -3.70 -14.96 16.52
N SER A 390 -3.31 -13.71 16.76
CA SER A 390 -3.79 -12.57 15.97
C SER A 390 -3.37 -12.67 14.50
N TYR A 391 -2.18 -13.21 14.24
CA TYR A 391 -1.67 -13.44 12.88
C TYR A 391 -2.55 -14.43 12.11
N ARG A 392 -3.00 -15.51 12.77
CA ARG A 392 -3.95 -16.47 12.18
C ARG A 392 -5.33 -15.86 11.94
N GLU A 393 -5.88 -15.13 12.90
CA GLU A 393 -7.20 -14.49 12.77
C GLU A 393 -7.24 -13.48 11.62
N ALA A 394 -6.16 -12.70 11.42
CA ALA A 394 -6.08 -11.68 10.39
C ALA A 394 -6.11 -12.20 8.94
N ARG A 395 -5.96 -13.53 8.72
CA ARG A 395 -5.99 -14.17 7.39
C ARG A 395 -7.23 -15.02 7.14
N LEU A 396 -8.05 -15.26 8.16
CA LEU A 396 -9.37 -15.91 8.04
C LEU A 396 -10.48 -14.92 7.67
N CYS A 397 -10.19 -13.62 7.71
CA CYS A 397 -10.99 -12.53 7.16
C CYS A 397 -10.42 -12.11 5.80
#